data_AF-A0AAU4EFE4-F1
#
_entry.id   AF-A0AAU4EFE4-F1
#
_cell.length_a   1.000
_cell.length_b   1.000
_cell.length_c   1.000
_cell.angle_alpha   90.00
_cell.angle_beta   90.00
_cell.angle_gamma   90.00
#
_symmetry.space_group_name_H-M   'P 1'
#
loop_
_entity.id
_entity.type
_entity.pdbx_description
1 polymer ?
#
loop_
_entity_poly.entity_id
_entity_poly.type
_entity_poly.pdbx_seq_one_letter_code
_entity_poly.pdbx_strand_id
1 'polypeptide(L)'
;MSTPPTTVPGSRLRDEREAAGLSLTEMAKKIRFSKSLLGMVETGRRTASVDLIEAYEHVLGVDMWRKDITHSNLLIVDKASRAALLAGVERGDPGPLRNTPTAHRTDVSLGSVVSGKAADWFRKWAVEGDTATLRTNSVSVIAKLPGQENADLVVHVLENDPKVRRLIVASEISRLTQLDWTVALQGADDPTTIPEPRKLAPKLAKGAIDPKGTEARWACTYLLSRMVPVLGR
;
A
#
# COMPACT_ATOMS: atom_id res chain seq x y z
N MET A 1 -18.46 -11.03 -14.66
CA MET A 1 -17.05 -10.60 -14.77
C MET A 1 -17.02 -9.12 -14.46
N SER A 2 -16.45 -8.69 -13.34
CA SER A 2 -16.31 -7.25 -13.06
C SER A 2 -15.06 -6.76 -13.78
N THR A 3 -15.27 -5.97 -14.82
CA THR A 3 -14.20 -5.35 -15.62
C THR A 3 -13.24 -4.61 -14.68
N PRO A 4 -11.91 -4.86 -14.76
CA PRO A 4 -10.95 -4.06 -14.01
C PRO A 4 -11.12 -2.58 -14.37
N PRO A 5 -10.70 -1.63 -13.51
CA PRO A 5 -10.71 -0.23 -13.86
C PRO A 5 -9.90 -0.07 -15.14
N THR A 6 -10.55 0.36 -16.22
CA THR A 6 -9.93 0.40 -17.54
C THR A 6 -8.93 1.55 -17.69
N THR A 7 -8.78 2.38 -16.65
CA THR A 7 -7.95 3.59 -16.67
C THR A 7 -7.33 3.88 -15.30
N VAL A 8 -6.06 4.29 -15.29
CA VAL A 8 -5.42 4.91 -14.13
C VAL A 8 -5.69 6.42 -14.20
N PRO A 9 -6.24 7.04 -13.14
CA PRO A 9 -6.46 8.48 -13.11
C PRO A 9 -5.15 9.25 -13.28
N GLY A 10 -5.15 10.28 -14.14
CA GLY A 10 -3.98 11.14 -14.36
C GLY A 10 -3.43 11.79 -13.09
N SER A 11 -4.31 12.11 -12.13
CA SER A 11 -3.92 12.61 -10.80
C SER A 11 -3.02 11.64 -10.06
N ARG A 12 -3.22 10.33 -10.19
CA ARG A 12 -2.34 9.33 -9.58
C ARG A 12 -0.94 9.38 -10.17
N LEU A 13 -0.81 9.49 -11.49
CA LEU A 13 0.49 9.60 -12.16
C LEU A 13 1.24 10.84 -11.63
N ARG A 14 0.53 11.96 -11.46
CA ARG A 14 1.08 13.18 -10.87
C ARG A 14 1.55 12.96 -9.44
N ASP A 15 0.69 12.43 -8.59
CA ASP A 15 0.95 12.26 -7.16
C ASP A 15 2.20 11.40 -6.94
N GLU A 16 2.33 10.28 -7.66
CA GLU A 16 3.47 9.38 -7.55
C GLU A 16 4.76 10.01 -8.09
N ARG A 17 4.68 10.75 -9.21
CA ARG A 17 5.83 11.51 -9.74
C ARG A 17 6.33 12.55 -8.73
N GLU A 18 5.42 13.28 -8.11
CA GLU A 18 5.74 14.32 -7.13
C GLU A 18 6.24 13.73 -5.80
N ALA A 19 5.68 12.59 -5.39
CA ALA A 19 6.17 11.82 -4.25
C ALA A 19 7.63 11.38 -4.47
N ALA A 20 7.99 10.96 -5.68
CA ALA A 20 9.37 10.65 -6.07
C ALA A 20 10.26 11.89 -6.24
N GLY A 21 9.73 13.10 -6.03
CA GLY A 21 10.48 14.36 -6.12
C GLY A 21 10.83 14.79 -7.55
N LEU A 22 10.24 14.16 -8.57
CA LEU A 22 10.53 14.47 -9.97
C LEU A 22 9.63 15.58 -10.51
N SER A 23 10.22 16.54 -11.22
CA SER A 23 9.46 17.48 -12.04
C SER A 23 8.86 16.79 -13.27
N LEU A 24 7.82 17.40 -13.85
CA LEU A 24 7.21 16.92 -15.10
C LEU A 24 8.24 16.84 -16.25
N THR A 25 9.20 17.76 -16.28
CA THR A 25 10.26 17.80 -17.29
C THR A 25 11.26 16.65 -17.11
N GLU A 26 11.66 16.36 -15.86
CA GLU A 26 12.58 15.26 -15.57
C GLU A 26 11.92 13.92 -15.84
N MET A 27 10.65 13.75 -15.48
CA MET A 27 9.90 12.54 -15.77
C MET A 27 9.81 12.32 -17.27
N ALA A 28 9.37 13.33 -18.03
CA ALA A 28 9.30 13.29 -19.50
C ALA A 28 10.61 12.80 -20.14
N LYS A 29 11.76 13.32 -19.67
CA LYS A 29 13.09 12.88 -20.12
C LYS A 29 13.37 11.41 -19.76
N LYS A 30 13.07 10.98 -18.53
CA LYS A 30 13.32 9.61 -18.06
C LYS A 30 12.49 8.58 -18.83
N ILE A 31 11.20 8.85 -19.06
CA ILE A 31 10.30 7.93 -19.76
C ILE A 31 10.26 8.13 -21.28
N ARG A 32 10.97 9.13 -21.80
CA ARG A 32 11.06 9.48 -23.23
C ARG A 32 9.71 9.81 -23.89
N PHE A 33 8.79 10.41 -23.13
CA PHE A 33 7.54 10.98 -23.63
C PHE A 33 7.60 12.52 -23.61
N SER A 34 6.73 13.18 -24.38
CA SER A 34 6.70 14.65 -24.40
C SER A 34 6.13 15.22 -23.11
N LYS A 35 6.74 16.28 -22.58
CA LYS A 35 6.24 17.00 -21.39
C LYS A 35 4.77 17.46 -21.55
N SER A 36 4.39 17.86 -22.76
CA SER A 36 3.03 18.29 -23.08
C SER A 36 2.02 17.14 -22.93
N LEU A 37 2.36 15.94 -23.41
CA LEU A 37 1.51 14.75 -23.24
C LEU A 37 1.31 14.44 -21.75
N LEU A 38 2.38 14.42 -20.96
CA LEU A 38 2.30 14.15 -19.52
C LEU A 38 1.43 15.20 -18.83
N GLY A 39 1.60 16.48 -19.17
CA GLY A 39 0.77 17.56 -18.62
C GLY A 39 -0.72 17.37 -18.93
N MET A 40 -1.07 16.99 -20.16
CA MET A 40 -2.46 16.69 -20.53
C MET A 40 -3.00 15.47 -19.79
N VAL A 41 -2.20 14.41 -19.64
CA VAL A 41 -2.64 13.20 -18.94
C VAL A 41 -2.82 13.47 -17.45
N GLU A 42 -1.83 14.05 -16.79
CA GLU A 42 -1.86 14.32 -15.35
C GLU A 42 -2.93 15.33 -14.92
N THR A 43 -3.37 16.20 -15.84
CA THR A 43 -4.51 17.11 -15.61
C THR A 43 -5.87 16.50 -16.00
N GLY A 44 -5.91 15.26 -16.47
CA GLY A 44 -7.13 14.58 -16.90
C GLY A 44 -7.66 15.03 -18.26
N ARG A 45 -6.93 15.87 -19.00
CA ARG A 45 -7.28 16.29 -20.37
C ARG A 45 -7.11 15.16 -21.38
N ARG A 46 -6.31 14.14 -21.08
CA ARG A 46 -6.17 12.91 -21.86
C ARG A 46 -6.11 11.70 -20.93
N THR A 47 -6.63 10.57 -21.40
CA THR A 47 -6.46 9.28 -20.71
C THR A 47 -5.03 8.79 -20.87
N ALA A 48 -4.45 8.25 -19.79
CA ALA A 48 -3.14 7.61 -19.84
C ALA A 48 -3.22 6.33 -20.70
N SER A 49 -2.30 6.18 -21.66
CA SER A 49 -2.13 4.91 -22.38
C SER A 49 -1.44 3.88 -21.49
N VAL A 50 -1.58 2.59 -21.82
CA VAL A 50 -0.90 1.49 -21.13
C VAL A 50 0.62 1.70 -21.14
N ASP A 51 1.22 1.97 -22.30
CA ASP A 51 2.66 2.23 -22.43
C ASP A 51 3.15 3.39 -21.55
N LEU A 52 2.34 4.44 -21.39
CA LEU A 52 2.68 5.57 -20.54
C LEU A 52 2.66 5.15 -19.06
N ILE A 53 1.65 4.37 -18.67
CA ILE A 53 1.53 3.84 -17.31
C ILE A 53 2.70 2.92 -17.00
N GLU A 54 3.02 1.97 -17.88
CA GLU A 54 4.16 1.04 -17.72
C GLU A 54 5.49 1.80 -17.60
N ALA A 55 5.68 2.86 -18.38
CA ALA A 55 6.88 3.69 -18.28
C ALA A 55 6.95 4.45 -16.94
N TYR A 56 5.80 4.91 -16.42
CA TYR A 56 5.72 5.49 -15.07
C TYR A 56 6.07 4.44 -14.00
N GLU A 57 5.46 3.25 -14.05
CA GLU A 57 5.72 2.16 -13.12
C GLU A 57 7.19 1.75 -13.10
N HIS A 58 7.81 1.67 -14.27
CA HIS A 58 9.22 1.32 -14.41
C HIS A 58 10.14 2.34 -13.74
N VAL A 59 9.92 3.64 -13.98
CA VAL A 59 10.77 4.70 -13.44
C VAL A 59 10.55 4.93 -11.95
N LEU A 60 9.30 4.80 -11.48
CA LEU A 60 8.91 5.11 -10.10
C LEU A 60 8.96 3.87 -9.18
N GLY A 61 8.99 2.66 -9.75
CA GLY A 61 9.00 1.40 -8.99
C GLY A 61 7.65 1.05 -8.33
N VAL A 62 6.60 1.81 -8.62
CA VAL A 62 5.24 1.66 -8.07
C VAL A 62 4.34 0.89 -9.03
N ASP A 63 3.30 0.24 -8.50
CA ASP A 63 2.22 -0.36 -9.28
C ASP A 63 1.06 0.65 -9.35
N MET A 64 0.83 1.22 -10.54
CA MET A 64 -0.18 2.24 -10.80
C MET A 64 -1.59 1.66 -10.90
N TRP A 65 -1.69 0.37 -11.21
CA TRP A 65 -2.96 -0.36 -11.26
C TRP A 65 -3.40 -0.84 -9.88
N ARG A 66 -2.49 -0.86 -8.90
CA ARG A 66 -2.78 -1.26 -7.53
C ARG A 66 -3.81 -0.34 -6.89
N LYS A 67 -5.03 -0.82 -6.72
CA LYS A 67 -6.07 -0.06 -6.03
C LYS A 67 -5.74 0.09 -4.54
N ASP A 68 -6.22 1.16 -3.93
CA ASP A 68 -6.28 1.26 -2.46
C ASP A 68 -7.43 0.41 -1.91
N ILE A 69 -7.47 0.27 -0.59
CA ILE A 69 -8.56 -0.37 0.13
C ILE A 69 -9.80 0.52 0.08
N THR A 70 -10.99 -0.08 0.16
CA THR A 70 -12.28 0.63 0.14
C THR A 70 -12.58 1.21 1.53
N HIS A 71 -11.73 2.10 2.02
CA HIS A 71 -11.87 2.76 3.32
C HIS A 71 -12.14 4.25 3.14
N SER A 72 -13.14 4.79 3.84
CA SER A 72 -13.62 6.16 3.61
C SER A 72 -12.68 7.26 4.09
N ASN A 73 -11.78 6.95 5.03
CA ASN A 73 -10.89 7.93 5.66
C ASN A 73 -9.43 7.48 5.63
N LEU A 74 -8.85 7.36 4.44
CA LEU A 74 -7.43 7.06 4.28
C LEU A 74 -6.59 8.33 4.34
N LEU A 75 -5.53 8.31 5.15
CA LEU A 75 -4.51 9.33 5.14
C LEU A 75 -3.71 9.23 3.84
N ILE A 76 -3.81 10.29 3.04
CA ILE A 76 -3.06 10.52 1.82
C ILE A 76 -2.24 11.78 2.04
N VAL A 77 -0.93 11.68 1.89
CA VAL A 77 -0.01 12.82 2.08
C VAL A 77 0.56 13.27 0.74
N ASP A 78 0.50 14.58 0.50
CA ASP A 78 1.29 15.23 -0.55
C ASP A 78 2.74 15.43 -0.09
N LYS A 79 3.58 16.02 -0.94
CA LYS A 79 5.00 16.24 -0.63
C LYS A 79 5.22 17.11 0.61
N ALA A 80 4.44 18.18 0.78
CA ALA A 80 4.62 19.14 1.87
C ALA A 80 4.14 18.55 3.20
N SER A 81 2.95 17.95 3.19
CA SER A 81 2.34 17.26 4.32
C SER A 81 3.16 16.05 4.75
N ARG A 82 3.79 15.32 3.81
CA ARG A 82 4.74 14.24 4.10
C ARG A 82 5.96 14.75 4.86
N ALA A 83 6.56 15.85 4.40
CA ALA A 83 7.73 16.43 5.07
C ALA A 83 7.40 16.88 6.50
N ALA A 84 6.25 17.55 6.68
CA ALA A 84 5.77 17.95 8.00
C ALA A 84 5.49 16.73 8.91
N LEU A 85 4.86 15.70 8.38
CA LEU A 85 4.59 14.45 9.10
C LEU A 85 5.89 13.78 9.56
N LEU A 86 6.85 13.59 8.66
CA LEU A 86 8.13 12.95 9.00
C LEU A 86 8.93 13.75 10.02
N ALA A 87 8.91 15.08 9.95
CA ALA A 87 9.52 15.92 10.98
C ALA A 87 8.87 15.70 12.36
N GLY A 88 7.56 15.49 12.42
CA GLY A 88 6.85 15.06 13.63
C GLY A 88 7.31 13.70 14.14
N VAL A 89 7.38 12.72 13.23
CA VAL A 89 7.84 11.36 13.54
C VAL A 89 9.25 11.36 14.12
N GLU A 90 10.17 12.16 13.58
CA GLU A 90 11.54 12.29 14.12
C GLU A 90 11.59 12.84 15.57
N ARG A 91 10.52 13.48 16.03
CA ARG A 91 10.35 13.95 17.42
C ARG A 91 9.54 12.99 18.28
N GLY A 92 9.13 11.84 17.74
CA GLY A 92 8.27 10.88 18.43
C GLY A 92 6.80 11.29 18.50
N ASP A 93 6.36 12.18 17.60
CA ASP A 93 4.95 12.51 17.44
C ASP A 93 4.35 11.78 16.23
N PRO A 94 3.44 10.81 16.43
CA PRO A 94 2.80 10.10 15.32
C PRO A 94 1.75 10.96 14.60
N GLY A 95 1.30 12.07 15.18
CA GLY A 95 0.27 12.94 14.60
C GLY A 95 -0.94 12.16 14.07
N PRO A 96 -1.34 12.36 12.80
CA PRO A 96 -2.50 11.69 12.21
C PRO A 96 -2.33 10.17 12.07
N LEU A 97 -1.10 9.64 12.04
CA LEU A 97 -0.84 8.20 11.97
C LEU A 97 -1.38 7.46 13.19
N ARG A 98 -1.60 8.17 14.31
CA ARG A 98 -2.14 7.57 15.54
C ARG A 98 -3.54 6.99 15.31
N ASN A 99 -4.39 7.64 14.52
CA ASN A 99 -5.81 7.29 14.43
C ASN A 99 -6.35 7.19 13.01
N THR A 100 -5.59 7.61 12.00
CA THR A 100 -6.03 7.61 10.60
C THR A 100 -5.27 6.53 9.83
N PRO A 101 -5.92 5.52 9.26
CA PRO A 101 -5.24 4.48 8.48
C PRO A 101 -4.63 5.09 7.22
N THR A 102 -3.43 4.66 6.85
CA THR A 102 -2.73 5.15 5.66
C THR A 102 -3.21 4.44 4.39
N ALA A 103 -3.23 5.18 3.28
CA ALA A 103 -3.32 4.57 1.95
C ALA A 103 -2.00 3.86 1.61
N HIS A 104 -2.04 2.87 0.70
CA HIS A 104 -0.83 2.14 0.30
C HIS A 104 0.23 3.06 -0.28
N ARG A 105 -0.20 4.03 -1.09
CA ARG A 105 0.68 5.07 -1.66
C ARG A 105 1.35 5.92 -0.58
N THR A 106 0.68 6.15 0.54
CA THR A 106 1.25 6.86 1.69
C THR A 106 2.37 6.04 2.32
N ASP A 107 2.17 4.73 2.49
CA ASP A 107 3.19 3.85 3.08
C ASP A 107 4.45 3.79 2.21
N VAL A 108 4.27 3.63 0.90
CA VAL A 108 5.38 3.65 -0.07
C VAL A 108 6.08 5.00 -0.06
N SER A 109 5.31 6.08 -0.09
CA SER A 109 5.81 7.45 -0.09
C SER A 109 6.63 7.74 1.18
N LEU A 110 6.17 7.32 2.35
CA LEU A 110 6.92 7.45 3.61
C LEU A 110 8.17 6.56 3.61
N GLY A 111 8.04 5.28 3.25
CA GLY A 111 9.14 4.32 3.26
C GLY A 111 10.29 4.70 2.32
N SER A 112 10.00 5.43 1.23
CA SER A 112 11.02 5.87 0.26
C SER A 112 11.96 6.97 0.76
N VAL A 113 11.56 7.74 1.79
CA VAL A 113 12.30 8.93 2.26
C VAL A 113 12.45 8.98 3.79
N VAL A 114 12.11 7.92 4.50
CA VAL A 114 12.22 7.87 5.96
C VAL A 114 13.69 7.98 6.39
N SER A 115 13.96 8.82 7.39
CA SER A 115 15.29 8.88 8.02
C SER A 115 15.48 7.71 8.99
N GLY A 116 16.72 7.40 9.38
CA GLY A 116 17.00 6.36 10.38
C GLY A 116 16.25 6.58 11.69
N LYS A 117 16.24 7.84 12.18
CA LYS A 117 15.53 8.22 13.41
C LYS A 117 14.02 8.04 13.30
N ALA A 118 13.43 8.39 12.15
CA ALA A 118 12.01 8.15 11.92
C ALA A 118 11.68 6.66 11.80
N ALA A 119 12.57 5.87 11.18
CA ALA A 119 12.43 4.42 11.10
C ALA A 119 12.44 3.78 12.51
N ASP A 120 13.29 4.23 13.43
CA ASP A 120 13.31 3.75 14.81
C ASP A 120 11.97 3.97 15.53
N TRP A 121 11.34 5.13 15.31
CA TRP A 121 9.99 5.38 15.82
C TRP A 121 8.94 4.48 15.21
N PHE A 122 8.97 4.25 13.89
CA PHE A 122 8.06 3.30 13.26
C PHE A 122 8.26 1.87 13.79
N ARG A 123 9.50 1.42 14.01
CA ARG A 123 9.76 0.10 14.62
C ARG A 123 9.18 0.02 16.03
N LYS A 124 9.43 1.05 16.85
CA LYS A 124 8.87 1.13 18.21
C LYS A 124 7.35 1.11 18.19
N TRP A 125 6.72 1.94 17.35
CA TRP A 125 5.27 2.02 17.26
C TRP A 125 4.63 0.80 16.64
N ALA A 126 5.31 0.04 15.77
CA ALA A 126 4.79 -1.22 15.26
C ALA A 126 4.49 -2.23 16.39
N VAL A 127 5.23 -2.16 17.50
CA VAL A 127 5.10 -3.05 18.66
C VAL A 127 4.31 -2.38 19.79
N GLU A 128 4.66 -1.14 20.14
CA GLU A 128 4.23 -0.46 21.37
C GLU A 128 3.21 0.66 21.13
N GLY A 129 2.82 0.91 19.87
CA GLY A 129 1.84 1.95 19.55
C GLY A 129 0.54 1.74 20.34
N ASP A 130 -0.01 2.80 20.89
CA ASP A 130 -1.17 2.76 21.79
C ASP A 130 -2.47 2.38 21.07
N THR A 131 -2.55 2.62 19.76
CA THR A 131 -3.70 2.23 18.94
C THR A 131 -3.33 1.15 17.93
N ALA A 132 -4.28 0.28 17.58
CA ALA A 132 -4.07 -0.69 16.52
C ALA A 132 -3.80 -0.03 15.16
N THR A 133 -4.36 1.16 14.91
CA THR A 133 -4.11 1.95 13.69
C THR A 133 -2.66 2.40 13.61
N LEU A 134 -2.09 2.93 14.70
CA LEU A 134 -0.70 3.36 14.73
C LEU A 134 0.24 2.18 14.47
N ARG A 135 -0.01 1.05 15.14
CA ARG A 135 0.79 -0.17 14.95
C ARG A 135 0.70 -0.67 13.51
N THR A 136 -0.51 -0.70 12.94
CA THR A 136 -0.75 -1.12 11.55
C THR A 136 -0.05 -0.21 10.55
N ASN A 137 -0.24 1.11 10.65
CA ASN A 137 0.43 2.08 9.78
C ASN A 137 1.95 1.96 9.85
N SER A 138 2.48 1.73 11.06
CA SER A 138 3.92 1.56 11.27
C SER A 138 4.43 0.28 10.64
N VAL A 139 3.73 -0.85 10.80
CA VAL A 139 4.03 -2.11 10.10
C VAL A 139 4.03 -1.91 8.59
N SER A 140 3.05 -1.19 8.04
CA SER A 140 2.97 -0.93 6.60
C SER A 140 4.16 -0.15 6.06
N VAL A 141 4.63 0.87 6.80
CA VAL A 141 5.83 1.64 6.43
C VAL A 141 7.10 0.79 6.56
N ILE A 142 7.29 0.09 7.69
CA ILE A 142 8.45 -0.79 7.92
C ILE A 142 8.54 -1.88 6.85
N ALA A 143 7.40 -2.43 6.41
CA ALA A 143 7.36 -3.42 5.34
C ALA A 143 7.86 -2.92 3.98
N LYS A 144 8.02 -1.60 3.80
CA LYS A 144 8.62 -1.00 2.58
C LYS A 144 10.11 -0.73 2.72
N LEU A 145 10.66 -0.82 3.93
CA LEU A 145 12.08 -0.62 4.17
C LEU A 145 12.87 -1.88 3.83
N PRO A 146 14.10 -1.74 3.29
CA PRO A 146 14.96 -2.89 3.05
C PRO A 146 15.48 -3.47 4.37
N GLY A 147 15.97 -4.70 4.33
CA GLY A 147 16.68 -5.34 5.44
C GLY A 147 15.88 -6.44 6.14
N GLN A 148 16.59 -7.49 6.55
CA GLN A 148 16.01 -8.66 7.20
C GLN A 148 15.36 -8.30 8.55
N GLU A 149 15.98 -7.43 9.34
CA GLU A 149 15.43 -6.95 10.61
C GLU A 149 14.01 -6.39 10.47
N ASN A 150 13.76 -5.58 9.44
CA ASN A 150 12.45 -5.00 9.17
C ASN A 150 11.44 -6.08 8.76
N ALA A 151 11.87 -7.09 8.00
CA ALA A 151 11.03 -8.21 7.62
C ALA A 151 10.66 -9.08 8.83
N ASP A 152 11.63 -9.40 9.67
CA ASP A 152 11.44 -10.21 10.87
C ASP A 152 10.52 -9.50 11.88
N LEU A 153 10.66 -8.17 12.04
CA LEU A 153 9.75 -7.37 12.86
C LEU A 153 8.31 -7.42 12.35
N VAL A 154 8.10 -7.27 11.03
CA VAL A 154 6.76 -7.34 10.43
C VAL A 154 6.13 -8.71 10.67
N VAL A 155 6.88 -9.79 10.47
CA VAL A 155 6.40 -11.17 10.74
C VAL A 155 6.05 -11.31 12.23
N HIS A 156 6.94 -10.88 13.13
CA HIS A 156 6.72 -10.96 14.56
C HIS A 156 5.42 -10.25 14.99
N VAL A 157 5.18 -9.02 14.52
CA VAL A 157 3.95 -8.29 14.84
C VAL A 157 2.71 -9.00 14.28
N LEU A 158 2.76 -9.51 13.04
CA LEU A 158 1.62 -10.21 12.44
C LEU A 158 1.31 -11.56 13.12
N GLU A 159 2.30 -12.22 13.70
CA GLU A 159 2.11 -13.44 14.48
C GLU A 159 1.53 -13.16 15.87
N ASN A 160 1.96 -12.08 16.52
CA ASN A 160 1.70 -11.85 17.95
C ASN A 160 0.64 -10.78 18.26
N ASP A 161 0.30 -9.90 17.31
CA ASP A 161 -0.77 -8.91 17.48
C ASP A 161 -2.00 -9.26 16.61
N PRO A 162 -3.04 -9.87 17.20
CA PRO A 162 -4.23 -10.27 16.44
C PRO A 162 -5.01 -9.07 15.87
N LYS A 163 -4.93 -7.89 16.49
CA LYS A 163 -5.64 -6.70 15.98
C LYS A 163 -4.95 -6.16 14.73
N VAL A 164 -3.62 -6.06 14.75
CA VAL A 164 -2.84 -5.62 13.59
C VAL A 164 -2.95 -6.65 12.46
N ARG A 165 -2.82 -7.94 12.78
CA ARG A 165 -3.04 -9.03 11.80
C ARG A 165 -4.39 -8.91 11.11
N ARG A 166 -5.48 -8.71 11.87
CA ARG A 166 -6.82 -8.55 11.32
C ARG A 166 -6.90 -7.38 10.33
N LEU A 167 -6.34 -6.23 10.69
CA LEU A 167 -6.35 -5.04 9.84
C LEU A 167 -5.53 -5.24 8.55
N ILE A 168 -4.34 -5.82 8.64
CA ILE A 168 -3.49 -6.11 7.46
C ILE A 168 -4.15 -7.14 6.53
N VAL A 169 -4.73 -8.21 7.08
CA VAL A 169 -5.44 -9.23 6.29
C VAL A 169 -6.66 -8.62 5.60
N ALA A 170 -7.46 -7.81 6.30
CA ALA A 170 -8.59 -7.10 5.70
C ALA A 170 -8.14 -6.13 4.60
N SER A 171 -7.03 -5.42 4.80
CA SER A 171 -6.43 -4.57 3.76
C SER A 171 -6.12 -5.35 2.50
N GLU A 172 -5.51 -6.54 2.61
CA GLU A 172 -5.21 -7.35 1.43
C GLU A 172 -6.47 -7.91 0.75
N ILE A 173 -7.49 -8.33 1.51
CA ILE A 173 -8.78 -8.75 0.95
C ILE A 173 -9.41 -7.58 0.18
N SER A 174 -9.62 -6.43 0.84
CA SER A 174 -10.27 -5.26 0.24
C SER A 174 -9.49 -4.79 -1.00
N ARG A 175 -8.17 -4.73 -0.92
CA ARG A 175 -7.33 -4.34 -2.05
C ARG A 175 -7.52 -5.26 -3.26
N LEU A 176 -7.43 -6.57 -3.06
CA LEU A 176 -7.45 -7.55 -4.15
C LEU A 176 -8.83 -7.80 -4.74
N THR A 177 -9.88 -7.63 -3.94
CA THR A 177 -11.27 -7.93 -4.31
C THR A 177 -12.12 -6.69 -4.57
N GLN A 178 -11.75 -5.56 -3.96
CA GLN A 178 -12.54 -4.33 -3.88
C GLN A 178 -13.90 -4.53 -3.20
N LEU A 179 -13.98 -5.51 -2.32
CA LEU A 179 -15.09 -5.63 -1.37
C LEU A 179 -15.04 -4.50 -0.36
N ASP A 180 -16.23 -4.08 0.08
CA ASP A 180 -16.41 -3.11 1.17
C ASP A 180 -15.53 -3.46 2.38
N TRP A 181 -15.06 -2.44 3.09
CA TRP A 181 -14.16 -2.62 4.22
C TRP A 181 -14.75 -3.54 5.30
N THR A 182 -16.05 -3.44 5.57
CA THR A 182 -16.74 -4.28 6.56
C THR A 182 -16.73 -5.75 6.15
N VAL A 183 -16.94 -6.04 4.86
CA VAL A 183 -16.88 -7.40 4.32
C VAL A 183 -15.44 -7.92 4.35
N ALA A 184 -14.47 -7.08 4.06
CA ALA A 184 -13.06 -7.45 4.16
C ALA A 184 -12.64 -7.77 5.60
N LEU A 185 -13.15 -7.03 6.60
CA LEU A 185 -12.95 -7.34 8.02
C LEU A 185 -13.58 -8.68 8.41
N GLN A 186 -14.80 -8.98 7.95
CA GLN A 186 -15.45 -10.28 8.17
C GLN A 186 -14.62 -11.41 7.55
N GLY A 187 -14.11 -11.21 6.33
CA GLY A 187 -13.22 -12.18 5.68
C GLY A 187 -11.86 -12.34 6.39
N ALA A 188 -11.38 -11.32 7.11
CA ALA A 188 -10.19 -11.44 7.94
C ALA A 188 -10.45 -12.25 9.22
N ASP A 189 -11.66 -12.16 9.77
CA ASP A 189 -12.12 -12.95 10.91
C ASP A 189 -12.35 -14.42 10.51
N ASP A 190 -13.02 -14.64 9.37
CA ASP A 190 -13.25 -15.96 8.79
C ASP A 190 -13.01 -15.94 7.26
N PRO A 191 -11.82 -16.37 6.80
CA PRO A 191 -11.48 -16.41 5.38
C PRO A 191 -12.37 -17.31 4.51
N THR A 192 -13.15 -18.22 5.12
CA THR A 192 -14.08 -19.09 4.37
C THR A 192 -15.33 -18.35 3.91
N THR A 193 -15.62 -17.19 4.50
CA THR A 193 -16.77 -16.34 4.14
C THR A 193 -16.50 -15.40 2.97
N ILE A 194 -15.25 -15.31 2.51
CA ILE A 194 -14.86 -14.38 1.45
C ILE A 194 -15.60 -14.73 0.15
N PRO A 195 -16.32 -13.77 -0.47
CA PRO A 195 -16.98 -13.97 -1.75
C PRO A 195 -16.01 -14.42 -2.85
N GLU A 196 -16.45 -15.35 -3.69
CA GLU A 196 -15.69 -15.84 -4.85
C GLU A 196 -14.25 -16.28 -4.52
N PRO A 197 -14.04 -17.18 -3.53
CA PRO A 197 -12.71 -17.49 -2.99
C PRO A 197 -11.74 -18.02 -4.05
N ARG A 198 -12.26 -18.79 -5.03
CA ARG A 198 -11.48 -19.30 -6.17
C ARG A 198 -10.97 -18.19 -7.11
N LYS A 199 -11.66 -17.04 -7.21
CA LYS A 199 -11.18 -15.88 -7.98
C LYS A 199 -10.13 -15.07 -7.22
N LEU A 200 -10.16 -15.12 -5.89
CA LEU A 200 -9.17 -14.47 -5.04
C LEU A 200 -7.85 -15.27 -4.97
N ALA A 201 -7.92 -16.61 -4.95
CA ALA A 201 -6.75 -17.47 -4.76
C ALA A 201 -5.57 -17.18 -5.72
N PRO A 202 -5.75 -16.99 -7.05
CA PRO A 202 -4.63 -16.66 -7.94
C PRO A 202 -3.96 -15.32 -7.60
N LYS A 203 -4.75 -14.34 -7.13
CA LYS A 203 -4.22 -13.03 -6.72
C LYS A 203 -3.42 -13.13 -5.43
N LEU A 204 -3.87 -13.93 -4.48
CA LEU A 204 -3.13 -14.22 -3.25
C LEU A 204 -1.85 -15.01 -3.56
N ALA A 205 -1.89 -16.00 -4.45
CA ALA A 205 -0.71 -16.75 -4.86
C ALA A 205 0.36 -15.83 -5.47
N LYS A 206 -0.05 -14.89 -6.33
CA LYS A 206 0.84 -13.84 -6.86
C LYS A 206 1.42 -12.96 -5.74
N GLY A 207 0.58 -12.54 -4.79
CA GLY A 207 1.02 -11.69 -3.67
C GLY A 207 1.95 -12.41 -2.69
N ALA A 208 1.76 -13.71 -2.47
CA ALA A 208 2.59 -14.52 -1.56
C ALA A 208 4.06 -14.61 -2.02
N ILE A 209 4.31 -14.52 -3.33
CA ILE A 209 5.66 -14.59 -3.92
C ILE A 209 6.21 -13.22 -4.33
N ASP A 210 5.47 -12.12 -4.09
CA ASP A 210 5.89 -10.79 -4.49
C ASP A 210 7.08 -10.32 -3.61
N PRO A 211 8.27 -10.06 -4.17
CA PRO A 211 9.40 -9.57 -3.39
C PRO A 211 9.14 -8.19 -2.76
N LYS A 212 8.15 -7.44 -3.25
CA LYS A 212 7.79 -6.11 -2.74
C LYS A 212 6.79 -6.23 -1.58
N GLY A 213 7.31 -6.07 -0.36
CA GLY A 213 6.51 -5.88 0.85
C GLY A 213 6.28 -7.16 1.66
N THR A 214 6.93 -7.25 2.82
CA THR A 214 6.86 -8.43 3.71
C THR A 214 5.45 -8.69 4.23
N GLU A 215 4.70 -7.64 4.60
CA GLU A 215 3.35 -7.79 5.15
C GLU A 215 2.36 -8.42 4.16
N ALA A 216 2.46 -8.04 2.87
CA ALA A 216 1.53 -8.48 1.84
C ALA A 216 1.79 -9.95 1.51
N ARG A 217 3.07 -10.35 1.43
CA ARG A 217 3.46 -11.77 1.30
C ARG A 217 2.92 -12.60 2.45
N TRP A 218 3.13 -12.14 3.69
CA TRP A 218 2.67 -12.83 4.89
C TRP A 218 1.15 -12.99 4.89
N ALA A 219 0.41 -11.90 4.65
CA ALA A 219 -1.05 -11.90 4.64
C ALA A 219 -1.64 -12.76 3.52
N CYS A 220 -1.05 -12.71 2.31
CA CYS A 220 -1.46 -13.57 1.21
C CYS A 220 -1.26 -15.05 1.53
N THR A 221 -0.12 -15.41 2.12
CA THR A 221 0.18 -16.77 2.56
C THR A 221 -0.77 -17.23 3.67
N TYR A 222 -1.01 -16.37 4.66
CA TYR A 222 -1.95 -16.60 5.74
C TYR A 222 -3.37 -16.88 5.20
N LEU A 223 -3.86 -16.04 4.29
CA LEU A 223 -5.18 -16.21 3.67
C LEU A 223 -5.28 -17.51 2.88
N LEU A 224 -4.31 -17.83 2.02
CA LEU A 224 -4.31 -19.08 1.27
C LEU A 224 -4.39 -20.30 2.18
N SER A 225 -3.63 -20.31 3.26
CA SER A 225 -3.62 -21.43 4.22
C SER A 225 -4.98 -21.65 4.89
N ARG A 226 -5.75 -20.57 5.13
CA ARG A 226 -7.05 -20.62 5.80
C ARG A 226 -8.23 -20.77 4.86
N MET A 227 -8.05 -20.46 3.57
CA MET A 227 -9.07 -20.64 2.55
C MET A 227 -9.10 -22.08 1.98
N VAL A 228 -8.14 -22.94 2.34
CA VAL A 228 -8.09 -24.35 1.88
C VAL A 228 -9.46 -25.07 1.92
N PRO A 229 -10.28 -24.97 2.98
CA PRO A 229 -11.59 -25.64 3.04
C PRO A 229 -12.59 -25.24 1.96
N VAL A 230 -12.46 -24.03 1.39
CA VAL A 230 -13.34 -23.49 0.34
C VAL A 230 -12.68 -23.44 -1.05
N LEU A 231 -11.39 -23.76 -1.14
CA LEU A 231 -10.66 -23.87 -2.41
C LEU A 231 -10.62 -25.30 -2.96
N GLY A 232 -10.64 -26.30 -2.07
CA GLY A 232 -10.61 -27.73 -2.45
C GLY A 232 -11.98 -28.35 -2.77
N ARG A 233 -13.08 -27.60 -2.58
CA ARG A 233 -14.43 -27.95 -3.06
C ARG A 233 -14.62 -27.33 -4.41
#